data_AF-A0A3D1X833-F1
#
_entry.id   AF-A0A3D1X833-F1
#
_cell.length_a   1.000
_cell.length_b   1.000
_cell.length_c   1.000
_cell.angle_alpha   90.00
_cell.angle_beta   90.00
_cell.angle_gamma   90.00
#
_symmetry.space_group_name_H-M   'P 1'
#
loop_
_entity.id
_entity.type
_entity.pdbx_description
1 polymer ?
#
loop_
_entity_poly.entity_id
_entity_poly.type
_entity_poly.pdbx_seq_one_letter_code
_entity_poly.pdbx_strand_id
1 'polypeptide(L)'
;MSLLTSKLSDEDRKKAHELFGVPEQFDEVADLMVHEEEWQVILLMGKEPMTEKELRKLMEKNRLAASPYVLINRMYSRNVLNKVTDADEPTWKISDFYSRYSYYAQFEYYEFGCLPRELIEALYDWQTEIYQSIYLPQVKAKVAGEGVYVHNQTYLTLEEFDKIIDGHHGSIHLVPCNCKSQKYFHDRKLNVCVNMNDGPNSAVDRGMGEPISPEDMKKKVREFNASGLMQNGEDGFICNCDGLCCFPMQMAYKAGSRLIYPESNWKIDWHEDECVNCGKCTKICNFGAFYKDDNRKVHYDVDKCWGCTICAPNCPKHAIHLLPREQKA
;
A
#
# COMPACT_ATOMS: atom_id res chain seq x y z
N MET A 1 26.26 -24.36 20.86
CA MET A 1 27.23 -23.24 20.71
C MET A 1 26.42 -22.01 20.42
N SER A 2 26.37 -21.07 21.38
CA SER A 2 25.69 -19.79 21.19
C SER A 2 26.44 -19.00 20.13
N LEU A 3 25.85 -18.82 18.95
CA LEU A 3 26.27 -17.80 17.99
C LEU A 3 25.83 -16.46 18.57
N LEU A 4 26.54 -15.98 19.59
CA LEU A 4 26.45 -14.56 19.97
C LEU A 4 27.13 -13.79 18.84
N THR A 5 26.34 -13.35 17.86
CA THR A 5 26.77 -12.30 16.94
C THR A 5 27.17 -11.10 17.79
N SER A 6 28.44 -10.71 17.72
CA SER A 6 28.94 -9.54 18.44
C SER A 6 28.22 -8.30 17.92
N LYS A 7 27.61 -7.49 18.79
CA LYS A 7 26.96 -6.25 18.35
C LYS A 7 27.92 -5.37 17.53
N LEU A 8 27.40 -4.71 16.49
CA LEU A 8 28.15 -3.67 15.79
C LEU A 8 28.61 -2.58 16.77
N SER A 9 29.76 -1.98 16.46
CA SER A 9 30.17 -0.74 17.12
C SER A 9 29.22 0.40 16.72
N ASP A 10 29.15 1.46 17.52
CA ASP A 10 28.30 2.62 17.20
C ASP A 10 28.68 3.25 15.85
N GLU A 11 29.98 3.28 15.51
CA GLU A 11 30.47 3.78 14.23
C GLU A 11 30.01 2.90 13.06
N ASP A 12 30.08 1.58 13.22
CA ASP A 12 29.64 0.63 12.20
C ASP A 12 28.13 0.60 12.06
N ARG A 13 27.37 0.77 13.17
CA ARG A 13 25.92 0.92 13.14
C ARG A 13 25.53 2.13 12.32
N LYS A 14 26.15 3.28 12.58
CA LYS A 14 25.88 4.51 11.84
C LYS A 14 26.14 4.35 10.34
N LYS A 15 27.24 3.70 9.95
CA LYS A 15 27.52 3.38 8.54
C LYS A 15 26.45 2.46 7.93
N ALA A 16 25.97 1.47 8.69
CA ALA A 16 24.91 0.57 8.23
C ALA A 16 23.58 1.33 8.04
N HIS A 17 23.25 2.24 8.95
CA HIS A 17 22.10 3.16 8.84
C HIS A 17 22.21 4.04 7.59
N GLU A 18 23.37 4.64 7.32
CA GLU A 18 23.64 5.44 6.11
C GLU A 18 23.48 4.61 4.82
N LEU A 19 23.99 3.37 4.79
CA LEU A 19 23.84 2.47 3.64
C LEU A 19 22.38 2.14 3.36
N PHE A 20 21.57 1.97 4.40
CA PHE A 20 20.15 1.63 4.33
C PHE A 20 19.24 2.86 4.19
N GLY A 21 19.79 4.07 4.23
CA GLY A 21 19.05 5.32 4.07
C GLY A 21 18.15 5.65 5.25
N VAL A 22 18.56 5.31 6.48
CA VAL A 22 17.84 5.64 7.70
C VAL A 22 17.91 7.16 7.95
N PRO A 23 16.77 7.85 8.13
CA PRO A 23 16.78 9.22 8.62
C PRO A 23 17.20 9.26 10.10
N GLU A 24 18.09 10.18 10.48
CA GLU A 24 18.68 10.29 11.83
C GLU A 24 17.64 10.26 12.97
N GLN A 25 16.48 10.87 12.76
CA GLN A 25 15.37 10.88 13.73
C GLN A 25 14.70 9.51 13.95
N PHE A 26 15.04 8.49 13.16
CA PHE A 26 14.45 7.15 13.20
C PHE A 26 15.48 6.04 13.42
N ASP A 27 16.70 6.36 13.87
CA ASP A 27 17.75 5.37 14.16
C ASP A 27 17.25 4.28 15.13
N GLU A 28 16.55 4.67 16.20
CA GLU A 28 15.99 3.72 17.17
C GLU A 28 14.94 2.79 16.55
N VAL A 29 14.09 3.32 15.66
CA VAL A 29 13.09 2.51 14.94
C VAL A 29 13.78 1.54 14.00
N ALA A 30 14.84 1.99 13.33
CA ALA A 30 15.61 1.16 12.42
C ALA A 30 16.19 -0.05 13.15
N ASP A 31 16.68 0.14 14.36
CA ASP A 31 17.23 -0.93 15.21
C ASP A 31 16.16 -1.85 15.82
N LEU A 32 14.90 -1.43 15.85
CA LEU A 32 13.77 -2.32 16.18
C LEU A 32 13.35 -3.18 15.00
N MET A 33 13.37 -2.63 13.78
CA MET A 33 12.88 -3.32 12.58
C MET A 33 13.96 -4.15 11.86
N VAL A 34 15.25 -3.89 12.05
CA VAL A 34 16.34 -4.65 11.43
C VAL A 34 17.15 -5.34 12.52
N HIS A 35 17.34 -6.66 12.40
CA HIS A 35 18.05 -7.43 13.43
C HIS A 35 19.57 -7.21 13.35
N GLU A 36 20.27 -7.48 14.46
CA GLU A 36 21.72 -7.28 14.57
C GLU A 36 22.50 -7.95 13.44
N GLU A 37 22.23 -9.23 13.17
CA GLU A 37 22.88 -9.98 12.10
C GLU A 37 22.54 -9.44 10.70
N GLU A 38 21.39 -8.79 10.53
CA GLU A 38 20.98 -8.19 9.27
C GLU A 38 21.73 -6.88 9.03
N TRP A 39 21.94 -6.07 10.09
CA TRP A 39 22.80 -4.89 10.05
C TRP A 39 24.24 -5.24 9.69
N GLN A 40 24.77 -6.32 10.25
CA GLN A 40 26.11 -6.81 9.89
C GLN A 40 26.20 -7.17 8.42
N VAL A 41 25.17 -7.83 7.88
CA VAL A 41 25.11 -8.14 6.44
C VAL A 41 25.05 -6.86 5.62
N ILE A 42 24.18 -5.90 5.96
CA ILE A 42 24.06 -4.61 5.26
C ILE A 42 25.42 -3.89 5.20
N LEU A 43 26.12 -3.80 6.34
CA LEU A 43 27.42 -3.15 6.43
C LEU A 43 28.48 -3.83 5.55
N LEU A 44 28.56 -5.16 5.64
CA LEU A 44 29.59 -5.93 4.94
C LEU A 44 29.33 -6.05 3.44
N MET A 45 28.06 -6.11 3.05
CA MET A 45 27.62 -6.19 1.65
C MET A 45 27.76 -4.84 0.94
N GLY A 46 27.43 -3.73 1.62
CA GLY A 46 27.38 -2.42 0.99
C GLY A 46 26.23 -2.32 -0.03
N LYS A 47 26.34 -1.35 -0.96
CA LYS A 47 25.30 -1.08 -1.96
C LYS A 47 25.40 -1.94 -3.21
N GLU A 48 26.56 -2.53 -3.47
CA GLU A 48 26.78 -3.32 -4.68
C GLU A 48 26.06 -4.67 -4.56
N PRO A 49 25.33 -5.11 -5.61
CA PRO A 49 24.72 -6.42 -5.62
C PRO A 49 25.76 -7.54 -5.49
N MET A 50 25.37 -8.63 -4.84
CA MET A 50 26.20 -9.82 -4.69
C MET A 50 25.44 -11.05 -5.16
N THR A 51 26.15 -11.95 -5.83
CA THR A 51 25.59 -13.28 -6.13
C THR A 51 25.31 -14.00 -4.81
N GLU A 52 24.35 -14.91 -4.80
CA GLU A 52 24.02 -15.68 -3.60
C GLU A 52 25.25 -16.45 -3.07
N LYS A 53 26.10 -16.95 -3.98
CA LYS A 53 27.33 -17.66 -3.63
C LYS A 53 28.33 -16.75 -2.90
N GLU A 54 28.49 -15.52 -3.34
CA GLU A 54 29.36 -14.55 -2.68
C GLU A 54 28.80 -14.12 -1.33
N LEU A 55 27.49 -13.86 -1.26
CA LEU A 55 26.81 -13.45 -0.02
C LEU A 55 26.92 -14.53 1.05
N ARG A 56 26.73 -15.81 0.68
CA ARG A 56 26.95 -16.96 1.58
C ARG A 56 28.36 -17.01 2.12
N LYS A 57 29.37 -16.91 1.24
CA LYS A 57 30.79 -16.90 1.64
C LYS A 57 31.11 -15.75 2.58
N LEU A 58 30.54 -14.57 2.34
CA LEU A 58 30.68 -13.40 3.20
C LEU A 58 30.09 -13.66 4.59
N MET A 59 28.89 -14.24 4.66
CA MET A 59 28.25 -14.60 5.93
C MET A 59 29.02 -15.68 6.70
N GLU A 60 29.53 -16.70 6.02
CA GLU A 60 30.33 -17.79 6.61
C GLU A 60 31.66 -17.28 7.17
N LYS A 61 32.38 -16.49 6.38
CA LYS A 61 33.67 -15.89 6.78
C LYS A 61 33.53 -15.07 8.05
N ASN A 62 32.42 -14.35 8.20
CA ASN A 62 32.14 -13.49 9.35
C ASN A 62 31.26 -14.15 10.42
N ARG A 63 30.89 -15.43 10.26
CA ARG A 63 30.09 -16.22 11.22
C ARG A 63 28.74 -15.57 11.59
N LEU A 64 28.06 -14.95 10.62
CA LEU A 64 26.84 -14.17 10.85
C LEU A 64 25.60 -15.03 11.16
N ALA A 65 25.57 -16.27 10.69
CA ALA A 65 24.47 -17.20 10.94
C ALA A 65 24.94 -18.66 10.88
N ALA A 66 24.22 -19.55 11.57
CA ALA A 66 24.41 -21.00 11.44
C ALA A 66 24.12 -21.49 10.01
N SER A 67 23.15 -20.86 9.35
CA SER A 67 22.78 -21.12 7.97
C SER A 67 22.61 -19.80 7.23
N PRO A 68 23.59 -19.40 6.40
CA PRO A 68 23.46 -18.25 5.50
C PRO A 68 22.22 -18.35 4.60
N TYR A 69 21.84 -19.57 4.19
CA TYR A 69 20.61 -19.82 3.40
C TYR A 69 19.38 -19.25 4.11
N VAL A 70 19.23 -19.56 5.40
CA VAL A 70 18.07 -19.18 6.19
C VAL A 70 18.07 -17.68 6.46
N LEU A 71 19.25 -17.10 6.75
CA LEU A 71 19.37 -15.66 6.97
C LEU A 71 19.00 -14.87 5.70
N ILE A 72 19.51 -15.25 4.53
CA ILE A 72 19.17 -14.62 3.25
C ILE A 72 17.66 -14.65 3.01
N ASN A 73 17.02 -15.81 3.17
CA ASN A 73 15.57 -15.94 2.96
C ASN A 73 14.75 -15.13 3.97
N ARG A 74 15.18 -15.06 5.24
CA ARG A 74 14.52 -14.21 6.24
C ARG A 74 14.64 -12.73 5.88
N MET A 75 15.86 -12.28 5.58
CA MET A 75 16.11 -10.90 5.15
C MET A 75 15.30 -10.56 3.89
N TYR A 76 15.20 -11.50 2.96
CA TYR A 76 14.35 -11.35 1.78
C TYR A 76 12.88 -11.24 2.14
N SER A 77 12.33 -12.19 2.92
CA SER A 77 10.91 -12.18 3.30
C SER A 77 10.49 -10.88 4.01
N ARG A 78 11.39 -10.29 4.83
CA ARG A 78 11.17 -9.06 5.59
C ARG A 78 11.45 -7.76 4.82
N ASN A 79 11.84 -7.86 3.55
CA ASN A 79 12.24 -6.72 2.71
C ASN A 79 13.48 -5.96 3.19
N VAL A 80 14.45 -6.70 3.74
CA VAL A 80 15.82 -6.20 4.00
C VAL A 80 16.73 -6.43 2.79
N LEU A 81 16.49 -7.53 2.04
CA LEU A 81 17.11 -7.80 0.75
C LEU A 81 16.08 -7.79 -0.38
N ASN A 82 16.56 -7.51 -1.59
CA ASN A 82 15.83 -7.63 -2.84
C ASN A 82 16.58 -8.54 -3.81
N LYS A 83 15.85 -9.33 -4.59
CA LYS A 83 16.37 -10.05 -5.77
C LYS A 83 16.68 -9.02 -6.87
N VAL A 84 17.80 -9.18 -7.56
CA VAL A 84 18.10 -8.50 -8.83
C VAL A 84 17.51 -9.34 -9.95
N THR A 85 16.53 -8.80 -10.68
CA THR A 85 15.68 -9.57 -11.62
C THR A 85 16.33 -9.84 -12.97
N ASP A 86 17.30 -9.01 -13.37
CA ASP A 86 17.93 -9.09 -14.69
C ASP A 86 19.29 -9.82 -14.65
N ALA A 87 19.55 -10.58 -13.58
CA ALA A 87 20.79 -11.32 -13.39
C ALA A 87 20.67 -12.75 -13.89
N ASP A 88 21.74 -13.25 -14.52
CA ASP A 88 21.83 -14.64 -15.02
C ASP A 88 21.85 -15.69 -13.90
N GLU A 89 22.18 -15.27 -12.67
CA GLU A 89 22.18 -16.12 -11.48
C GLU A 89 21.57 -15.39 -10.27
N PRO A 90 21.12 -16.12 -9.23
CA PRO A 90 20.51 -15.53 -8.05
C PRO A 90 21.41 -14.45 -7.42
N THR A 91 20.96 -13.20 -7.51
CA THR A 91 21.72 -12.03 -7.10
C THR A 91 20.86 -11.17 -6.17
N TRP A 92 21.48 -10.66 -5.12
CA TRP A 92 20.84 -9.93 -4.04
C TRP A 92 21.39 -8.51 -3.96
N LYS A 93 20.55 -7.56 -3.55
CA LYS A 93 20.95 -6.21 -3.15
C LYS A 93 20.26 -5.85 -1.84
N ILE A 94 20.87 -4.97 -1.05
CA ILE A 94 20.20 -4.40 0.12
C ILE A 94 18.96 -3.61 -0.32
N SER A 95 17.93 -3.64 0.51
CA SER A 95 16.76 -2.78 0.40
C SER A 95 17.07 -1.40 1.00
N ASP A 96 16.04 -0.65 1.35
CA ASP A 96 16.15 0.65 2.00
C ASP A 96 15.13 0.79 3.15
N PHE A 97 15.35 1.80 3.99
CA PHE A 97 14.51 2.11 5.14
C PHE A 97 13.05 2.34 4.75
N TYR A 98 12.79 3.05 3.64
CA TYR A 98 11.43 3.34 3.14
C TYR A 98 10.63 2.07 2.82
N SER A 99 11.27 1.15 2.10
CA SER A 99 10.69 -0.11 1.67
C SER A 99 10.53 -1.09 2.84
N ARG A 100 11.53 -1.14 3.72
CA ARG A 100 11.50 -1.98 4.93
C ARG A 100 10.42 -1.53 5.92
N TYR A 101 10.31 -0.23 6.18
CA TYR A 101 9.28 0.34 7.06
C TYR A 101 7.88 -0.07 6.60
N SER A 102 7.61 0.00 5.29
CA SER A 102 6.32 -0.40 4.73
C SER A 102 5.98 -1.88 5.04
N TYR A 103 6.97 -2.78 5.00
CA TYR A 103 6.79 -4.20 5.33
C TYR A 103 6.69 -4.43 6.83
N TYR A 104 7.46 -3.69 7.63
CA TYR A 104 7.40 -3.75 9.09
C TYR A 104 5.99 -3.40 9.58
N ALA A 105 5.41 -2.31 9.10
CA ALA A 105 4.04 -1.93 9.45
C ALA A 105 2.98 -2.93 8.95
N GLN A 106 3.15 -3.49 7.74
CA GLN A 106 2.15 -4.40 7.15
C GLN A 106 2.17 -5.79 7.77
N PHE A 107 3.34 -6.39 7.95
CA PHE A 107 3.48 -7.83 8.20
C PHE A 107 4.09 -8.15 9.58
N GLU A 108 4.68 -7.17 10.26
CA GLU A 108 5.21 -7.26 11.63
C GLU A 108 4.39 -6.32 12.56
N TYR A 109 3.06 -6.36 12.39
CA TYR A 109 2.14 -5.38 12.98
C TYR A 109 2.06 -5.43 14.51
N TYR A 110 2.44 -6.54 15.14
CA TYR A 110 2.52 -6.63 16.61
C TYR A 110 3.70 -5.81 17.12
N GLU A 111 4.88 -5.99 16.52
CA GLU A 111 6.09 -5.27 16.85
C GLU A 111 5.94 -3.78 16.51
N PHE A 112 5.46 -3.48 15.31
CA PHE A 112 5.16 -2.11 14.90
C PHE A 112 4.15 -1.43 15.85
N GLY A 113 3.17 -2.20 16.32
CA GLY A 113 2.15 -1.71 17.23
C GLY A 113 2.63 -1.39 18.64
N CYS A 114 3.84 -1.81 19.00
CA CYS A 114 4.45 -1.45 20.27
C CYS A 114 5.10 -0.05 20.24
N LEU A 115 5.22 0.59 19.07
CA LEU A 115 5.81 1.91 18.96
C LEU A 115 4.89 2.98 19.59
N PRO A 116 5.47 4.05 20.18
CA PRO A 116 4.70 5.20 20.61
C PRO A 116 3.89 5.81 19.46
N ARG A 117 2.66 6.24 19.74
CA ARG A 117 1.78 6.82 18.72
C ARG A 117 2.39 8.00 17.98
N GLU A 118 3.08 8.89 18.69
CA GLU A 118 3.76 10.05 18.10
C GLU A 118 4.83 9.63 17.09
N LEU A 119 5.52 8.51 17.33
CA LEU A 119 6.53 7.97 16.43
C LEU A 119 5.90 7.32 15.20
N ILE A 120 4.78 6.61 15.36
CA ILE A 120 3.98 6.09 14.24
C ILE A 120 3.49 7.23 13.35
N GLU A 121 2.99 8.31 13.95
CA GLU A 121 2.56 9.50 13.21
C GLU A 121 3.73 10.16 12.47
N ALA A 122 4.90 10.30 13.12
CA ALA A 122 6.10 10.84 12.47
C ALA A 122 6.61 9.98 11.31
N LEU A 123 6.64 8.66 11.45
CA LEU A 123 7.02 7.73 10.37
C LEU A 123 6.07 7.80 9.18
N TYR A 124 4.76 7.85 9.46
CA TYR A 124 3.73 7.98 8.43
C TYR A 124 3.84 9.31 7.67
N ASP A 125 4.04 10.42 8.37
CA ASP A 125 4.18 11.74 7.77
C ASP A 125 5.46 11.82 6.92
N TRP A 126 6.58 11.28 7.43
CA TRP A 126 7.82 11.16 6.66
C TRP A 126 7.65 10.34 5.37
N GLN A 127 7.01 9.16 5.44
CA GLN A 127 6.76 8.35 4.25
C GLN A 127 5.82 9.07 3.28
N THR A 128 4.83 9.79 3.79
CA THR A 128 3.92 10.62 2.99
C THR A 128 4.67 11.72 2.24
N GLU A 129 5.62 12.39 2.89
CA GLU A 129 6.43 13.44 2.26
C GLU A 129 7.31 12.89 1.13
N ILE A 130 7.97 11.76 1.35
CA ILE A 130 8.77 11.08 0.32
C ILE A 130 7.88 10.67 -0.84
N TYR A 131 6.77 9.97 -0.56
CA TYR A 131 5.79 9.61 -1.58
C TYR A 131 5.37 10.84 -2.39
N GLN A 132 5.09 11.95 -1.71
CA GLN A 132 4.66 13.16 -2.38
C GLN A 132 5.76 13.79 -3.23
N SER A 133 7.00 13.80 -2.75
CA SER A 133 8.14 14.30 -3.53
C SER A 133 8.35 13.51 -4.83
N ILE A 134 8.12 12.19 -4.80
CA ILE A 134 8.32 11.30 -5.93
C ILE A 134 7.21 11.50 -6.97
N TYR A 135 5.94 11.58 -6.54
CA TYR A 135 4.79 11.49 -7.44
C TYR A 135 4.13 12.84 -7.79
N LEU A 136 4.43 13.93 -7.09
CA LEU A 136 3.80 15.22 -7.36
C LEU A 136 4.05 15.73 -8.80
N PRO A 137 5.27 15.61 -9.39
CA PRO A 137 5.49 16.00 -10.78
C PRO A 137 4.60 15.24 -11.77
N GLN A 138 4.44 13.93 -11.59
CA GLN A 138 3.68 13.03 -12.46
C GLN A 138 2.18 13.31 -12.34
N VAL A 139 1.69 13.53 -11.12
CA VAL A 139 0.28 13.90 -10.91
C VAL A 139 -0.02 15.27 -11.49
N LYS A 140 0.90 16.25 -11.38
CA LYS A 140 0.75 17.55 -12.05
C LYS A 140 0.75 17.44 -13.57
N ALA A 141 1.61 16.60 -14.14
CA ALA A 141 1.61 16.30 -15.56
C ALA A 141 0.27 15.71 -16.02
N LYS A 142 -0.28 14.74 -15.26
CA LYS A 142 -1.62 14.18 -15.53
C LYS A 142 -2.73 15.25 -15.44
N VAL A 143 -2.65 16.17 -14.48
CA VAL A 143 -3.57 17.33 -14.38
C VAL A 143 -3.47 18.26 -15.59
N ALA A 144 -2.27 18.38 -16.19
CA ALA A 144 -2.05 19.14 -17.42
C ALA A 144 -2.51 18.40 -18.70
N GLY A 145 -3.01 17.16 -18.58
CA GLY A 145 -3.46 16.34 -19.71
C GLY A 145 -2.38 15.45 -20.32
N GLU A 146 -1.23 15.30 -19.65
CA GLU A 146 -0.17 14.41 -20.13
C GLU A 146 -0.49 12.94 -19.79
N GLY A 147 -0.22 12.02 -20.72
CA GLY A 147 -0.41 10.57 -20.55
C GLY A 147 0.64 9.91 -19.66
N VAL A 148 0.78 10.37 -18.43
CA VAL A 148 1.76 9.87 -17.45
C VAL A 148 1.13 8.81 -16.54
N TYR A 149 1.80 7.67 -16.42
CA TYR A 149 1.41 6.62 -15.49
C TYR A 149 1.69 7.00 -14.03
N VAL A 150 0.70 6.79 -13.17
CA VAL A 150 0.84 6.83 -11.71
C VAL A 150 0.06 5.64 -11.14
N HIS A 151 0.62 4.92 -10.18
CA HIS A 151 -0.07 3.75 -9.61
C HIS A 151 -1.35 4.14 -8.85
N ASN A 152 -2.26 3.18 -8.66
CA ASN A 152 -3.57 3.37 -7.99
C ASN A 152 -4.39 4.51 -8.63
N GLN A 153 -4.36 4.55 -9.95
CA GLN A 153 -4.87 5.66 -10.72
C GLN A 153 -6.38 5.71 -10.88
N THR A 154 -7.16 4.65 -10.59
CA THR A 154 -8.56 4.62 -11.05
C THR A 154 -9.51 4.10 -9.97
N TYR A 155 -10.63 4.78 -9.79
CA TYR A 155 -11.76 4.22 -9.05
C TYR A 155 -12.53 3.22 -9.90
N LEU A 156 -12.87 2.07 -9.30
CA LEU A 156 -13.51 0.96 -10.00
C LEU A 156 -14.95 0.79 -9.52
N THR A 157 -15.85 0.41 -10.44
CA THR A 157 -17.11 -0.23 -10.07
C THR A 157 -16.87 -1.68 -9.63
N LEU A 158 -17.90 -2.32 -9.06
CA LEU A 158 -17.84 -3.75 -8.75
C LEU A 158 -17.76 -4.61 -10.01
N GLU A 159 -18.38 -4.18 -11.12
CA GLU A 159 -18.28 -4.87 -12.42
C GLU A 159 -16.89 -4.71 -13.06
N GLU A 160 -16.28 -3.54 -12.94
CA GLU A 160 -14.90 -3.32 -13.41
C GLU A 160 -13.91 -4.15 -12.59
N PHE A 161 -14.10 -4.20 -11.27
CA PHE A 161 -13.34 -5.10 -10.39
C PHE A 161 -13.46 -6.56 -10.85
N ASP A 162 -14.69 -7.03 -11.12
CA ASP A 162 -14.90 -8.40 -11.57
C ASP A 162 -14.18 -8.72 -12.87
N LYS A 163 -14.21 -7.79 -13.83
CA LYS A 163 -13.50 -7.95 -15.11
C LYS A 163 -11.99 -8.08 -14.92
N ILE A 164 -11.40 -7.32 -14.00
CA ILE A 164 -9.98 -7.44 -13.67
C ILE A 164 -9.70 -8.82 -13.06
N ILE A 165 -10.52 -9.26 -12.10
CA ILE A 165 -10.36 -10.57 -11.47
C ILE A 165 -10.54 -11.73 -12.45
N ASP A 166 -11.52 -11.65 -13.36
CA ASP A 166 -11.76 -12.66 -14.38
C ASP A 166 -10.66 -12.72 -15.45
N GLY A 167 -10.04 -11.57 -15.73
CA GLY A 167 -8.93 -11.47 -16.68
C GLY A 167 -7.58 -11.88 -16.09
N HIS A 168 -7.46 -11.97 -14.76
CA HIS A 168 -6.21 -12.32 -14.11
C HIS A 168 -5.97 -13.83 -14.11
N HIS A 169 -4.75 -14.24 -14.47
CA HIS A 169 -4.36 -15.65 -14.56
C HIS A 169 -3.31 -16.06 -13.52
N GLY A 170 -2.75 -15.10 -12.78
CA GLY A 170 -1.80 -15.35 -11.69
C GLY A 170 -2.50 -15.67 -10.38
N SER A 171 -1.71 -15.70 -9.31
CA SER A 171 -2.26 -15.87 -7.96
C SER A 171 -2.94 -14.59 -7.46
N ILE A 172 -3.96 -14.75 -6.60
CA ILE A 172 -4.65 -13.66 -5.93
C ILE A 172 -4.46 -13.85 -4.44
N HIS A 173 -3.98 -12.80 -3.77
CA HIS A 173 -3.75 -12.81 -2.34
C HIS A 173 -4.39 -11.61 -1.67
N LEU A 174 -4.96 -11.83 -0.49
CA LEU A 174 -5.38 -10.76 0.40
C LEU A 174 -4.21 -10.38 1.31
N VAL A 175 -3.85 -9.09 1.32
CA VAL A 175 -2.77 -8.56 2.16
C VAL A 175 -3.26 -7.38 3.01
N PRO A 176 -2.56 -7.08 4.13
CA PRO A 176 -2.75 -5.84 4.87
C PRO A 176 -2.59 -4.61 3.96
N CYS A 177 -3.44 -3.61 4.15
CA CYS A 177 -3.36 -2.36 3.41
C CYS A 177 -2.18 -1.51 3.92
N ASN A 178 -1.18 -1.29 3.07
CA ASN A 178 0.00 -0.47 3.40
C ASN A 178 -0.33 0.83 4.14
N CYS A 179 -1.22 1.64 3.58
CA CYS A 179 -1.56 2.94 4.17
C CYS A 179 -2.27 2.84 5.54
N LYS A 180 -3.13 1.84 5.72
CA LYS A 180 -3.83 1.63 7.00
C LYS A 180 -2.91 1.02 8.04
N SER A 181 -2.07 0.08 7.64
CA SER A 181 -1.07 -0.55 8.50
C SER A 181 -0.10 0.48 9.08
N GLN A 182 0.20 1.56 8.37
CA GLN A 182 1.12 2.60 8.85
C GLN A 182 0.47 3.68 9.73
N LYS A 183 -0.86 3.85 9.71
CA LYS A 183 -1.54 4.94 10.44
C LYS A 183 -2.63 4.51 11.40
N TYR A 184 -3.35 3.45 11.07
CA TYR A 184 -4.57 3.01 11.74
C TYR A 184 -4.57 1.51 12.01
N PHE A 185 -3.41 0.95 12.36
CA PHE A 185 -3.22 -0.49 12.54
C PHE A 185 -4.13 -1.09 13.62
N HIS A 186 -4.50 -0.33 14.66
CA HIS A 186 -5.48 -0.74 15.68
C HIS A 186 -6.94 -0.40 15.34
N ASP A 187 -7.17 0.64 14.55
CA ASP A 187 -8.49 1.27 14.45
C ASP A 187 -9.31 0.78 13.24
N ARG A 188 -8.65 0.13 12.28
CA ARG A 188 -9.24 -0.19 10.97
C ARG A 188 -8.91 -1.61 10.53
N LYS A 189 -9.81 -2.19 9.72
CA LYS A 189 -9.58 -3.47 9.06
C LYS A 189 -8.40 -3.37 8.08
N LEU A 190 -7.37 -4.19 8.28
CA LEU A 190 -6.13 -4.15 7.50
C LEU A 190 -6.16 -5.07 6.28
N ASN A 191 -6.64 -6.31 6.39
CA ASN A 191 -6.70 -7.27 5.29
C ASN A 191 -7.79 -6.90 4.27
N VAL A 192 -7.51 -5.87 3.47
CA VAL A 192 -8.42 -5.25 2.49
C VAL A 192 -7.70 -4.89 1.18
N CYS A 193 -6.43 -5.26 1.01
CA CYS A 193 -5.70 -5.04 -0.24
C CYS A 193 -5.66 -6.34 -1.04
N VAL A 194 -6.07 -6.27 -2.31
CA VAL A 194 -5.99 -7.39 -3.25
C VAL A 194 -4.66 -7.28 -3.99
N ASN A 195 -3.79 -8.26 -3.80
CA ASN A 195 -2.53 -8.37 -4.48
C ASN A 195 -2.63 -9.47 -5.54
N MET A 196 -2.34 -9.10 -6.79
CA MET A 196 -2.33 -9.98 -7.96
C MET A 196 -0.94 -10.04 -8.60
N ASN A 197 0.07 -9.42 -7.98
CA ASN A 197 1.46 -9.49 -8.39
C ASN A 197 2.19 -10.58 -7.60
N ASP A 198 2.61 -11.62 -8.29
CA ASP A 198 3.42 -12.74 -7.77
C ASP A 198 4.84 -12.80 -8.37
N GLY A 199 5.25 -11.73 -9.05
CA GLY A 199 6.61 -11.58 -9.56
C GLY A 199 7.66 -11.41 -8.46
N PRO A 200 8.96 -11.41 -8.84
CA PRO A 200 10.05 -11.20 -7.90
C PRO A 200 9.87 -9.94 -7.06
N ASN A 201 10.28 -10.01 -5.79
CA ASN A 201 10.18 -8.94 -4.79
C ASN A 201 8.76 -8.57 -4.35
N SER A 202 7.72 -9.20 -4.89
CA SER A 202 6.34 -9.00 -4.45
C SER A 202 6.10 -9.53 -3.02
N ALA A 203 4.97 -9.15 -2.42
CA ALA A 203 4.55 -9.72 -1.14
C ALA A 203 4.37 -11.24 -1.25
N VAL A 204 3.80 -11.73 -2.36
CA VAL A 204 3.57 -13.16 -2.60
C VAL A 204 4.88 -13.92 -2.73
N ASP A 205 5.84 -13.43 -3.52
CA ASP A 205 7.16 -14.07 -3.67
C ASP A 205 7.99 -14.05 -2.37
N ARG A 206 7.65 -13.16 -1.43
CA ARG A 206 8.22 -13.11 -0.07
C ARG A 206 7.50 -14.02 0.93
N GLY A 207 6.49 -14.77 0.48
CA GLY A 207 5.68 -15.67 1.31
C GLY A 207 4.62 -14.96 2.15
N MET A 208 4.19 -13.77 1.76
CA MET A 208 3.20 -12.97 2.48
C MET A 208 1.84 -13.00 1.79
N GLY A 209 0.79 -12.82 2.58
CA GLY A 209 -0.60 -12.76 2.11
C GLY A 209 -1.35 -14.08 2.20
N GLU A 210 -2.67 -13.97 2.23
CA GLU A 210 -3.57 -15.12 2.26
C GLU A 210 -4.08 -15.42 0.84
N PRO A 211 -3.80 -16.60 0.27
CA PRO A 211 -4.32 -16.95 -1.05
C PRO A 211 -5.86 -17.00 -1.02
N ILE A 212 -6.49 -16.51 -2.07
CA ILE A 212 -7.95 -16.46 -2.19
C ILE A 212 -8.40 -16.79 -3.61
N SER A 213 -9.51 -17.52 -3.75
CA SER A 213 -10.08 -17.82 -5.07
C SER A 213 -10.66 -16.56 -5.71
N PRO A 214 -10.72 -16.46 -7.05
CA PRO A 214 -11.40 -15.37 -7.74
C PRO A 214 -12.85 -15.17 -7.23
N GLU A 215 -13.60 -16.25 -7.05
CA GLU A 215 -14.99 -16.24 -6.59
C GLU A 215 -15.11 -15.69 -5.16
N ASP A 216 -14.26 -16.16 -4.25
CA ASP A 216 -14.26 -15.68 -2.86
C ASP A 216 -13.78 -14.23 -2.77
N MET A 217 -12.84 -13.83 -3.61
CA MET A 217 -12.37 -12.44 -3.67
C MET A 217 -13.49 -11.52 -4.16
N LYS A 218 -14.24 -11.92 -5.19
CA LYS A 218 -15.43 -11.18 -5.63
C LYS A 218 -16.44 -11.05 -4.49
N LYS A 219 -16.77 -12.13 -3.78
CA LYS A 219 -17.65 -12.05 -2.60
C LYS A 219 -17.11 -11.07 -1.54
N LYS A 220 -15.82 -11.18 -1.23
CA LYS A 220 -15.13 -10.34 -0.24
C LYS A 220 -15.17 -8.86 -0.61
N VAL A 221 -14.99 -8.50 -1.89
CA VAL A 221 -15.02 -7.10 -2.31
C VAL A 221 -16.40 -6.48 -2.13
N ARG A 222 -17.50 -7.24 -2.28
CA ARG A 222 -18.85 -6.73 -1.98
C ARG A 222 -19.01 -6.43 -0.49
N GLU A 223 -18.45 -7.28 0.38
CA GLU A 223 -18.43 -7.04 1.83
C GLU A 223 -17.67 -5.74 2.16
N PHE A 224 -16.51 -5.53 1.53
CA PHE A 224 -15.73 -4.30 1.67
C PHE A 224 -16.52 -3.08 1.20
N ASN A 225 -17.06 -3.13 -0.01
CA ASN A 225 -17.85 -2.07 -0.61
C ASN A 225 -19.06 -1.71 0.26
N ALA A 226 -19.85 -2.71 0.69
CA ALA A 226 -21.01 -2.49 1.57
C ALA A 226 -20.64 -1.90 2.95
N SER A 227 -19.39 -2.09 3.40
CA SER A 227 -18.85 -1.53 4.63
C SER A 227 -18.26 -0.12 4.49
N GLY A 228 -18.27 0.47 3.29
CA GLY A 228 -17.73 1.83 3.06
C GLY A 228 -16.34 1.89 2.47
N LEU A 229 -15.79 0.77 1.99
CA LEU A 229 -14.48 0.73 1.34
C LEU A 229 -14.61 0.77 -0.17
N MET A 230 -14.13 1.85 -0.79
CA MET A 230 -14.17 2.06 -2.23
C MET A 230 -13.04 1.31 -2.93
N GLN A 231 -13.35 0.72 -4.09
CA GLN A 231 -12.39 0.00 -4.92
C GLN A 231 -11.59 1.00 -5.74
N ASN A 232 -10.27 0.89 -5.64
CA ASN A 232 -9.34 1.74 -6.36
C ASN A 232 -8.11 0.92 -6.74
N GLY A 233 -7.69 0.96 -8.00
CA GLY A 233 -6.51 0.24 -8.45
C GLY A 233 -6.57 -0.12 -9.92
N GLU A 234 -5.73 -1.07 -10.28
CA GLU A 234 -5.54 -1.56 -11.64
C GLU A 234 -5.04 -3.01 -11.61
N ASP A 235 -4.65 -3.53 -12.77
CA ASP A 235 -4.03 -4.85 -12.85
C ASP A 235 -2.76 -4.91 -11.96
N GLY A 236 -2.61 -6.02 -11.22
CA GLY A 236 -1.57 -6.19 -10.20
C GLY A 236 -1.98 -5.84 -8.76
N PHE A 237 -2.70 -4.73 -8.51
CA PHE A 237 -3.11 -4.37 -7.13
C PHE A 237 -4.42 -3.58 -7.08
N ILE A 238 -5.34 -3.99 -6.19
CA ILE A 238 -6.58 -3.26 -5.92
C ILE A 238 -6.72 -2.97 -4.43
N CYS A 239 -6.79 -1.69 -4.09
CA CYS A 239 -7.08 -1.19 -2.76
C CYS A 239 -8.58 -1.13 -2.50
N ASN A 240 -8.98 -1.48 -1.27
CA ASN A 240 -10.33 -1.21 -0.75
C ASN A 240 -10.22 -0.20 0.39
N CYS A 241 -10.35 1.09 0.06
CA CYS A 241 -9.95 2.18 0.95
C CYS A 241 -11.13 3.05 1.41
N ASP A 242 -10.95 3.75 2.53
CA ASP A 242 -11.87 4.78 3.03
C ASP A 242 -11.35 6.20 2.73
N GLY A 243 -10.20 6.30 2.06
CA GLY A 243 -9.58 7.57 1.66
C GLY A 243 -8.91 8.35 2.81
N LEU A 244 -8.96 7.88 4.06
CA LEU A 244 -8.54 8.66 5.24
C LEU A 244 -7.01 8.83 5.35
N CYS A 245 -6.25 7.76 5.06
CA CYS A 245 -4.78 7.74 5.14
C CYS A 245 -4.12 7.32 3.82
N CYS A 246 -4.89 7.24 2.74
CA CYS A 246 -4.41 6.73 1.46
C CYS A 246 -3.40 7.71 0.84
N PHE A 247 -2.18 7.25 0.54
CA PHE A 247 -1.15 8.11 -0.08
C PHE A 247 -1.60 8.73 -1.41
N PRO A 248 -2.21 7.98 -2.36
CA PRO A 248 -2.84 8.55 -3.55
C PRO A 248 -3.85 9.67 -3.25
N MET A 249 -4.67 9.51 -2.21
CA MET A 249 -5.67 10.53 -1.86
C MET A 249 -5.03 11.79 -1.30
N GLN A 250 -4.05 11.65 -0.42
CA GLN A 250 -3.33 12.80 0.12
C GLN A 250 -2.55 13.55 -0.96
N MET A 251 -1.94 12.81 -1.89
CA MET A 251 -1.37 13.38 -3.10
C MET A 251 -2.42 14.13 -3.91
N ALA A 252 -3.60 13.55 -4.11
CA ALA A 252 -4.67 14.16 -4.88
C ALA A 252 -5.15 15.48 -4.30
N TYR A 253 -5.32 15.54 -2.98
CA TYR A 253 -5.63 16.78 -2.27
C TYR A 253 -4.53 17.83 -2.44
N LYS A 254 -3.25 17.43 -2.29
CA LYS A 254 -2.10 18.33 -2.45
C LYS A 254 -1.94 18.86 -3.88
N ALA A 255 -2.22 18.03 -4.88
CA ALA A 255 -2.10 18.39 -6.29
C ALA A 255 -3.35 19.09 -6.84
N GLY A 256 -4.47 19.08 -6.12
CA GLY A 256 -5.76 19.57 -6.61
C GLY A 256 -6.30 18.72 -7.77
N SER A 257 -6.00 17.42 -7.80
CA SER A 257 -6.28 16.51 -8.93
C SER A 257 -7.61 15.75 -8.80
N ARG A 258 -8.61 16.30 -8.10
CA ARG A 258 -9.90 15.64 -7.90
C ARG A 258 -10.51 15.25 -9.25
N LEU A 259 -11.00 14.01 -9.36
CA LEU A 259 -11.50 13.35 -10.59
C LEU A 259 -10.45 12.97 -11.64
N ILE A 260 -9.20 13.43 -11.49
CA ILE A 260 -8.09 13.16 -12.43
C ILE A 260 -7.14 12.10 -11.85
N TYR A 261 -6.79 12.22 -10.57
CA TYR A 261 -6.00 11.25 -9.85
C TYR A 261 -6.47 11.18 -8.39
N PRO A 262 -6.99 10.02 -7.92
CA PRO A 262 -7.45 8.93 -8.76
C PRO A 262 -8.54 9.38 -9.74
N GLU A 263 -8.44 8.86 -10.95
CA GLU A 263 -9.32 9.04 -12.08
C GLU A 263 -10.71 8.48 -11.79
N SER A 264 -11.70 9.24 -12.23
CA SER A 264 -13.11 8.90 -12.08
C SER A 264 -13.75 8.77 -13.46
N ASN A 265 -13.96 7.53 -13.90
CA ASN A 265 -14.64 7.23 -15.16
C ASN A 265 -16.15 7.46 -15.12
N TRP A 266 -16.70 7.77 -13.93
CA TRP A 266 -18.14 7.77 -13.69
C TRP A 266 -18.61 9.06 -13.02
N LYS A 267 -19.70 9.63 -13.53
CA LYS A 267 -20.48 10.67 -12.88
C LYS A 267 -21.63 10.02 -12.11
N ILE A 268 -21.85 10.48 -10.89
CA ILE A 268 -23.02 10.08 -10.09
C ILE A 268 -24.23 10.86 -10.57
N ASP A 269 -25.28 10.14 -10.93
CA ASP A 269 -26.58 10.67 -11.34
C ASP A 269 -27.63 10.22 -10.31
N TRP A 270 -28.07 11.16 -9.46
CA TRP A 270 -28.96 10.87 -8.33
C TRP A 270 -30.36 11.39 -8.62
N HIS A 271 -31.33 10.48 -8.56
CA HIS A 271 -32.75 10.74 -8.80
C HIS A 271 -33.44 11.02 -7.47
N GLU A 272 -33.66 12.31 -7.19
CA GLU A 272 -34.24 12.75 -5.92
C GLU A 272 -35.68 12.26 -5.74
N ASP A 273 -36.45 12.16 -6.83
CA ASP A 273 -37.83 11.69 -6.87
C ASP A 273 -38.00 10.22 -6.50
N GLU A 274 -36.98 9.40 -6.75
CA GLU A 274 -36.92 8.00 -6.32
C GLU A 274 -36.35 7.82 -4.90
N CYS A 275 -35.78 8.89 -4.32
CA CYS A 275 -35.07 8.84 -3.05
C CYS A 275 -36.01 8.83 -1.85
N VAL A 276 -35.93 7.76 -1.04
CA VAL A 276 -36.68 7.63 0.22
C VAL A 276 -35.97 8.23 1.44
N ASN A 277 -34.93 9.04 1.24
CA ASN A 277 -34.19 9.74 2.30
C ASN A 277 -33.59 8.81 3.40
N CYS A 278 -33.31 7.54 3.08
CA CYS A 278 -32.80 6.57 4.05
C CYS A 278 -31.43 6.97 4.64
N GLY A 279 -30.60 7.69 3.87
CA GLY A 279 -29.27 8.15 4.31
C GLY A 279 -28.17 7.08 4.25
N LYS A 280 -28.37 5.95 3.57
CA LYS A 280 -27.28 4.97 3.41
C LYS A 280 -26.11 5.57 2.60
N CYS A 281 -26.40 6.39 1.58
CA CYS A 281 -25.39 7.12 0.82
C CYS A 281 -24.57 8.09 1.68
N THR A 282 -25.16 8.73 2.70
CA THR A 282 -24.43 9.66 3.58
C THR A 282 -23.49 8.93 4.52
N LYS A 283 -23.81 7.69 4.92
CA LYS A 283 -22.95 6.85 5.77
C LYS A 283 -21.76 6.27 5.01
N ILE A 284 -21.94 5.98 3.73
CA ILE A 284 -20.95 5.28 2.92
C ILE A 284 -20.04 6.23 2.13
N CYS A 285 -20.43 7.49 1.99
CA CYS A 285 -19.66 8.49 1.26
C CYS A 285 -18.47 8.96 2.12
N ASN A 286 -17.26 8.57 1.72
CA ASN A 286 -16.02 8.99 2.38
C ASN A 286 -15.67 10.49 2.19
N PHE A 287 -16.42 11.21 1.35
CA PHE A 287 -16.11 12.58 0.93
C PHE A 287 -17.16 13.61 1.34
N GLY A 288 -18.24 13.18 2.02
CA GLY A 288 -19.34 14.07 2.40
C GLY A 288 -20.10 14.66 1.21
N ALA A 289 -20.03 14.04 0.03
CA ALA A 289 -20.81 14.45 -1.14
C ALA A 289 -22.30 14.18 -0.96
N PHE A 290 -22.67 13.15 -0.19
CA PHE A 290 -24.04 12.97 0.29
C PHE A 290 -24.13 13.35 1.76
N TYR A 291 -25.11 14.16 2.12
CA TYR A 291 -25.35 14.59 3.50
C TYR A 291 -26.85 14.70 3.80
N LYS A 292 -27.19 14.86 5.09
CA LYS A 292 -28.56 15.10 5.55
C LYS A 292 -28.67 16.50 6.13
N ASP A 293 -29.76 17.20 5.81
CA ASP A 293 -30.14 18.43 6.49
C ASP A 293 -30.85 18.14 7.83
N ASP A 294 -31.24 19.21 8.53
CA ASP A 294 -31.96 19.13 9.81
C ASP A 294 -33.32 18.42 9.70
N ASN A 295 -33.94 18.43 8.51
CA ASN A 295 -35.18 17.71 8.21
C ASN A 295 -34.93 16.24 7.84
N ARG A 296 -33.68 15.78 7.92
CA ARG A 296 -33.20 14.45 7.52
C ARG A 296 -33.37 14.16 6.02
N LYS A 297 -33.58 15.19 5.21
CA LYS A 297 -33.61 15.07 3.75
C LYS A 297 -32.18 14.88 3.25
N VAL A 298 -32.00 13.93 2.34
CA VAL A 298 -30.72 13.66 1.70
C VAL A 298 -30.46 14.73 0.64
N HIS A 299 -29.22 15.19 0.57
CA HIS A 299 -28.73 16.13 -0.43
C HIS A 299 -27.45 15.60 -1.08
N TYR A 300 -27.17 16.04 -2.31
CA TYR A 300 -25.98 15.68 -3.07
C TYR A 300 -25.22 16.94 -3.51
N ASP A 301 -23.96 17.01 -3.10
CA ASP A 301 -23.00 18.06 -3.44
C ASP A 301 -21.99 17.50 -4.45
N VAL A 302 -22.18 17.87 -5.72
CA VAL A 302 -21.34 17.42 -6.84
C VAL A 302 -19.89 17.91 -6.73
N ASP A 303 -19.66 19.04 -6.06
CA ASP A 303 -18.33 19.62 -5.91
C ASP A 303 -17.48 18.87 -4.88
N LYS A 304 -18.13 18.12 -3.98
CA LYS A 304 -17.44 17.18 -3.07
C LYS A 304 -17.31 15.78 -3.64
N CYS A 305 -17.98 15.47 -4.75
CA CYS A 305 -17.96 14.14 -5.31
C CYS A 305 -16.61 13.82 -5.99
N TRP A 306 -16.06 12.65 -5.66
CA TRP A 306 -14.87 12.08 -6.28
C TRP A 306 -15.20 11.01 -7.33
N GLY A 307 -16.48 10.69 -7.50
CA GLY A 307 -16.95 9.67 -8.43
C GLY A 307 -16.35 8.29 -8.20
N CYS A 308 -16.18 7.90 -6.93
CA CYS A 308 -15.69 6.59 -6.49
C CYS A 308 -16.74 5.46 -6.59
N THR A 309 -17.94 5.77 -7.08
CA THR A 309 -19.06 4.84 -7.39
C THR A 309 -19.69 4.06 -6.24
N ILE A 310 -19.07 4.02 -5.04
CA ILE A 310 -19.51 3.20 -3.89
C ILE A 310 -20.98 3.39 -3.48
N CYS A 311 -21.56 4.56 -3.71
CA CYS A 311 -22.94 4.87 -3.34
C CYS A 311 -23.98 4.13 -4.18
N ALA A 312 -23.70 3.89 -5.46
CA ALA A 312 -24.66 3.31 -6.42
C ALA A 312 -25.11 1.88 -6.04
N PRO A 313 -24.21 0.89 -5.88
CA PRO A 313 -24.61 -0.47 -5.48
C PRO A 313 -25.22 -0.53 -4.06
N ASN A 314 -25.03 0.53 -3.27
CA ASN A 314 -25.50 0.60 -1.89
C ASN A 314 -26.84 1.30 -1.72
N CYS A 315 -27.42 1.92 -2.77
CA CYS A 315 -28.74 2.53 -2.68
C CYS A 315 -29.83 1.45 -2.71
N PRO A 316 -30.60 1.24 -1.62
CA PRO A 316 -31.63 0.19 -1.57
C PRO A 316 -32.85 0.47 -2.47
N LYS A 317 -32.94 1.67 -3.04
CA LYS A 317 -33.97 2.08 -3.99
C LYS A 317 -33.45 2.27 -5.40
N HIS A 318 -32.16 2.00 -5.64
CA HIS A 318 -31.52 2.17 -6.94
C HIS A 318 -31.60 3.59 -7.53
N ALA A 319 -31.98 4.60 -6.74
CA ALA A 319 -32.06 6.00 -7.13
C ALA A 319 -30.70 6.68 -7.48
N ILE A 320 -29.61 5.93 -7.54
CA ILE A 320 -28.27 6.44 -7.84
C ILE A 320 -27.70 5.62 -9.01
N HIS A 321 -27.56 6.27 -10.16
CA HIS A 321 -27.01 5.70 -11.38
C HIS A 321 -25.59 6.21 -11.63
N LEU A 322 -24.87 5.46 -12.47
CA LEU A 322 -23.54 5.81 -12.94
C LEU A 322 -23.63 6.17 -14.42
N LEU A 323 -23.28 7.40 -14.76
CA LEU A 323 -23.13 7.84 -16.15
C LEU A 323 -21.65 7.86 -16.50
N PRO A 324 -21.25 7.42 -17.71
CA PRO A 324 -19.87 7.58 -18.17
C PRO A 324 -19.47 9.06 -18.09
N ARG A 325 -18.27 9.32 -17.57
CA ARG A 325 -17.65 10.63 -17.65
C ARG A 325 -17.01 10.74 -19.02
N GLU A 326 -17.36 11.76 -19.78
CA GLU A 326 -16.65 12.09 -21.01
C GLU A 326 -15.17 12.26 -20.69
N GLN A 327 -14.32 11.39 -21.26
CA GLN A 327 -12.88 11.55 -21.16
C GLN A 327 -12.53 12.85 -21.90
N LYS A 328 -11.85 13.78 -21.20
CA LYS A 328 -11.24 14.90 -21.90
C LYS A 328 -10.19 14.30 -22.83
N ALA A 329 -10.43 14.42 -24.13
CA ALA A 329 -9.52 14.00 -25.19
C ALA A 329 -8.13 14.63 -25.04
#